data_AF-A0A699W7Q6-F1
#
_entry.id   AF-A0A699W7Q6-F1
#
_cell.length_a   1.000
_cell.length_b   1.000
_cell.length_c   1.000
_cell.angle_alpha   90.00
_cell.angle_beta   90.00
_cell.angle_gamma   90.00
#
_symmetry.space_group_name_H-M   'P 1'
#
loop_
_entity.id
_entity.type
_entity.pdbx_description
1 polymer ?
#
loop_
_entity_poly.entity_id
_entity_poly.type
_entity_poly.pdbx_seq_one_letter_code
_entity_poly.pdbx_strand_id
1 'polypeptide(L)'
;ETIKQLKLRDKVSQLPLVLGRRPMYLALRRNVGMDLLVQRFGAELKRFKLEPAYAQLVARYTGEEPPTPSASSADQSVIGAEKTVEQHESSAL
;
A
#
# COMPACT_ATOMS: atom_id res chain seq x y z
N GLU A 1 25.24 -13.54 6.09
CA GLU A 1 26.20 -14.31 6.91
C GLU A 1 25.53 -15.26 7.92
N THR A 2 24.44 -14.89 8.61
CA THR A 2 23.80 -15.70 9.68
C THR A 2 23.32 -17.11 9.26
N ILE A 3 22.75 -17.27 8.06
CA ILE A 3 22.27 -18.59 7.54
C ILE A 3 23.41 -19.59 7.32
N LYS A 4 24.64 -19.10 7.02
CA LYS A 4 25.85 -19.93 6.91
C LYS A 4 26.20 -20.56 8.25
N GLN A 5 26.25 -19.72 9.28
CA GLN A 5 26.70 -20.11 10.61
C GLN A 5 25.75 -21.11 11.26
N LEU A 6 24.45 -21.02 10.96
CA LEU A 6 23.43 -21.91 11.51
C LEU A 6 23.23 -23.22 10.71
N LYS A 7 23.97 -23.45 9.62
CA LYS A 7 23.81 -24.61 8.71
C LYS A 7 22.36 -24.81 8.23
N LEU A 8 21.63 -23.71 8.04
CA LEU A 8 20.20 -23.74 7.69
C LEU A 8 19.94 -23.74 6.18
N ARG A 9 20.98 -23.70 5.34
CA ARG A 9 20.84 -23.60 3.88
C ARG A 9 19.94 -24.65 3.26
N ASP A 10 20.13 -25.90 3.65
CA ASP A 10 19.39 -27.04 3.06
C ASP A 10 18.11 -27.35 3.86
N LYS A 11 17.83 -26.55 4.90
CA LYS A 11 16.70 -26.73 5.83
C LYS A 11 15.67 -25.62 5.76
N VAL A 12 16.02 -24.48 5.18
CA VAL A 12 15.15 -23.31 5.06
C VAL A 12 15.13 -22.87 3.61
N SER A 13 14.03 -23.16 2.93
CA SER A 13 13.74 -22.60 1.61
C SER A 13 12.86 -21.36 1.78
N GLN A 14 13.07 -20.37 0.91
CA GLN A 14 12.08 -19.32 0.74
C GLN A 14 10.85 -19.93 0.06
N LEU A 15 9.66 -19.74 0.64
CA LEU A 15 8.42 -20.14 0.01
C LEU A 15 8.11 -19.11 -1.08
N PRO A 16 8.16 -19.46 -2.38
CA PRO A 16 7.94 -18.49 -3.46
C PRO A 16 6.46 -18.11 -3.61
N LEU A 17 5.57 -18.77 -2.85
CA LEU A 17 4.14 -18.60 -2.95
C LEU A 17 3.71 -17.29 -2.27
N VAL A 18 3.23 -16.34 -3.09
CA VAL A 18 2.59 -15.12 -2.60
C VAL A 18 1.25 -15.48 -1.97
N LEU A 19 1.15 -15.37 -0.64
CA LEU A 19 -0.08 -15.70 0.10
C LEU A 19 -1.16 -14.61 0.01
N GLY A 20 -0.78 -13.40 -0.39
CA GLY A 20 -1.73 -12.31 -0.58
C GLY A 20 -1.06 -11.01 -0.99
N ARG A 21 -1.80 -10.16 -1.71
CA ARG A 21 -1.42 -8.80 -2.04
C ARG A 21 -2.38 -7.86 -1.33
N ARG A 22 -1.84 -6.86 -0.62
CA ARG A 22 -2.65 -5.81 0.02
C ARG A 22 -2.41 -4.49 -0.68
N PRO A 23 -3.46 -3.70 -0.92
CA PRO A 23 -3.28 -2.34 -1.42
C PRO A 23 -2.47 -1.53 -0.41
N MET A 24 -1.51 -0.76 -0.92
CA MET A 24 -0.72 0.18 -0.12
C MET A 24 -1.30 1.59 -0.28
N TYR A 25 -1.33 2.34 0.81
CA TYR A 25 -1.89 3.68 0.87
C TYR A 25 -0.86 4.67 1.43
N LEU A 26 -0.89 5.90 0.94
CA LEU A 26 -0.17 7.01 1.54
C LEU A 26 -1.02 7.61 2.67
N ALA A 27 -0.62 7.39 3.91
CA ALA A 27 -1.30 7.97 5.06
C ALA A 27 -0.89 9.44 5.25
N LEU A 28 -1.88 10.30 5.46
CA LEU A 28 -1.68 11.73 5.66
C LEU A 28 -2.41 12.17 6.95
N ARG A 29 -1.77 13.05 7.72
CA ARG A 29 -2.37 13.63 8.93
C ARG A 29 -3.53 14.56 8.56
N ARG A 30 -4.59 14.56 9.37
CA ARG A 30 -5.74 15.45 9.20
C ARG A 30 -5.40 16.84 9.72
N ASN A 31 -5.05 17.75 8.82
CA ASN A 31 -4.77 19.14 9.13
C ASN A 31 -5.26 20.04 7.98
N VAL A 32 -5.61 21.29 8.31
CA VAL A 32 -6.05 22.29 7.34
C VAL A 32 -4.99 22.44 6.23
N GLY A 33 -5.42 22.35 4.97
CA GLY A 33 -4.56 22.45 3.80
C GLY A 33 -4.05 21.12 3.24
N MET A 34 -4.22 20.00 3.96
CA MET A 34 -3.85 18.67 3.43
C MET A 34 -4.85 18.13 2.40
N ASP A 35 -6.09 18.60 2.40
CA ASP A 35 -7.13 18.15 1.46
C ASP A 35 -6.75 18.44 0.00
N LEU A 36 -6.18 19.62 -0.25
CA LEU A 36 -5.71 20.00 -1.58
C LEU A 36 -4.53 19.12 -2.02
N LEU A 37 -3.65 18.74 -1.10
CA LEU A 37 -2.55 17.83 -1.37
C LEU A 37 -3.08 16.43 -1.71
N VAL A 38 -4.04 15.91 -0.94
CA VAL A 38 -4.70 14.62 -1.21
C VAL A 38 -5.31 14.61 -2.61
N GLN A 39 -6.04 15.68 -2.97
CA GLN A 39 -6.67 15.79 -4.28
C GLN A 39 -5.65 15.83 -5.42
N ARG A 40 -4.63 16.70 -5.31
CA ARG A 40 -3.60 16.85 -6.34
C ARG A 40 -2.76 15.58 -6.47
N PHE A 41 -2.33 15.00 -5.37
CA PHE A 41 -1.58 13.75 -5.35
C PHE A 41 -2.40 12.60 -5.94
N GLY A 42 -3.69 12.51 -5.62
CA GLY A 42 -4.58 11.49 -6.19
C GLY A 42 -4.75 11.63 -7.70
N ALA A 43 -4.89 12.86 -8.21
CA ALA A 43 -4.97 13.12 -9.65
C ALA A 43 -3.65 12.77 -10.37
N GLU A 44 -2.53 13.17 -9.78
CA GLU A 44 -1.20 12.90 -10.36
C GLU A 44 -0.88 11.40 -10.32
N LEU A 45 -1.20 10.71 -9.23
CA LEU A 45 -1.00 9.27 -9.12
C LEU A 45 -1.80 8.50 -10.18
N LYS A 46 -3.02 8.95 -10.50
CA LYS A 46 -3.81 8.36 -11.59
C LYS A 46 -3.15 8.57 -12.95
N ARG A 47 -2.64 9.77 -13.22
CA ARG A 47 -1.92 10.08 -14.47
C ARG A 47 -0.64 9.28 -14.58
N PHE A 48 0.18 9.30 -13.54
CA PHE A 48 1.45 8.58 -13.47
C PHE A 48 1.28 7.08 -13.70
N LYS A 49 0.23 6.46 -13.15
CA LYS A 49 -0.07 5.03 -13.37
C LYS A 49 -0.38 4.66 -14.82
N LEU A 50 -0.74 5.63 -15.67
CA LEU A 50 -0.97 5.42 -17.11
C LEU A 50 0.33 5.57 -17.93
N GLU A 51 1.37 6.17 -17.36
CA GLU A 51 2.62 6.40 -18.08
C GLU A 51 3.45 5.11 -18.22
N PRO A 52 4.19 4.94 -19.33
CA PRO A 52 5.05 3.78 -19.52
C PRO A 52 6.19 3.71 -18.48
N ALA A 53 6.60 4.86 -17.92
CA ALA A 53 7.59 4.92 -16.87
C ALA A 53 7.15 4.20 -15.58
N TYR A 54 5.84 4.18 -15.28
CA TYR A 54 5.30 3.43 -14.15
C TYR A 54 5.52 1.93 -14.31
N ALA A 55 5.33 1.38 -15.52
CA ALA A 55 5.56 -0.03 -15.78
C ALA A 55 7.03 -0.43 -15.57
N GLN A 56 7.97 0.42 -15.99
CA GLN A 56 9.40 0.22 -15.76
C GLN A 56 9.74 0.22 -14.26
N LEU A 57 9.09 1.11 -13.49
CA LEU A 57 9.27 1.20 -12.06
C LEU A 57 8.75 -0.06 -11.35
N VAL A 58 7.55 -0.51 -11.68
CA VAL A 58 6.96 -1.71 -11.09
C VAL A 58 7.83 -2.92 -11.39
N ALA A 59 8.21 -3.13 -12.66
CA ALA A 59 9.08 -4.24 -13.04
C ALA A 59 10.41 -4.24 -12.27
N ARG A 60 11.01 -3.06 -12.03
CA ARG A 60 12.26 -2.93 -11.28
C ARG A 60 12.13 -3.34 -9.81
N TYR A 61 11.03 -2.98 -9.15
CA TYR A 61 10.89 -3.13 -7.70
C TYR A 61 10.08 -4.35 -7.26
N THR A 62 9.19 -4.87 -8.10
CA THR A 62 8.39 -6.06 -7.78
C THR A 62 8.76 -7.27 -8.62
N GLY A 63 9.45 -7.09 -9.76
CA GLY A 63 9.68 -8.16 -10.73
C GLY A 63 8.40 -8.61 -11.44
N GLU A 64 7.29 -7.89 -11.28
CA GLU A 64 5.98 -8.20 -11.85
C GLU A 64 5.63 -7.18 -12.95
N GLU A 65 4.81 -7.59 -13.92
CA GLU A 65 4.16 -6.64 -14.83
C GLU A 65 3.05 -5.90 -14.05
N PRO A 66 2.95 -4.57 -14.16
CA PRO A 66 1.86 -3.84 -13.51
C PRO A 66 0.50 -4.36 -13.99
N PRO A 67 -0.51 -4.46 -13.10
CA PRO A 67 -1.86 -4.75 -13.54
C PRO A 67 -2.31 -3.66 -14.51
N THR A 68 -2.84 -4.06 -15.67
CA THR A 68 -3.45 -3.13 -16.62
C THR A 68 -4.57 -2.39 -15.89
N PRO A 69 -4.67 -1.05 -16.03
CA PRO A 69 -5.71 -0.27 -15.38
C PRO A 69 -7.05 -0.57 -16.04
N SER A 70 -7.65 -1.70 -15.65
CA SER A 70 -9.06 -1.98 -15.92
C SER A 70 -9.87 -0.96 -15.12
N ALA A 71 -10.73 -0.21 -15.79
CA ALA A 71 -11.54 0.89 -15.25
C ALA A 71 -12.60 0.46 -14.21
N SER A 72 -12.38 -0.65 -13.50
CA SER A 72 -13.29 -1.27 -12.54
C SER A 72 -12.57 -1.57 -11.23
N SER A 73 -11.92 -0.56 -10.67
CA SER A 73 -11.67 -0.49 -9.21
C SER A 73 -12.22 0.84 -8.67
N ALA A 74 -13.45 1.15 -9.09
CA ALA A 74 -14.43 1.74 -8.19
C ALA A 74 -14.86 0.62 -7.22
N ASP A 75 -13.93 0.12 -6.40
CA ASP A 75 -14.33 -0.63 -5.22
C ASP A 75 -14.97 0.39 -4.29
N GLN A 76 -16.15 0.00 -3.85
CA GLN A 76 -17.14 0.87 -3.28
C GLN A 76 -16.53 1.48 -2.02
N SER A 77 -16.45 2.81 -2.01
CA SER A 77 -16.48 3.55 -0.77
C SER A 77 -17.84 3.26 -0.13
N VAL A 78 -17.98 2.07 0.47
CA VAL A 78 -18.95 1.86 1.53
C VAL A 78 -18.50 2.82 2.61
N ILE A 79 -19.19 3.95 2.64
CA ILE A 79 -19.24 4.87 3.75
C ILE A 79 -19.80 4.03 4.90
N GLY A 80 -18.93 3.25 5.54
CA GLY A 80 -19.20 2.55 6.79
C GLY A 80 -19.25 3.60 7.87
N ALA A 81 -20.39 4.25 7.96
CA ALA A 81 -20.75 5.23 8.96
C ALA A 81 -20.93 4.57 10.33
N GLU A 82 -19.97 3.80 10.86
CA GLU A 82 -20.07 3.26 12.21
C GLU A 82 -18.80 2.54 12.68
N LYS A 83 -17.73 3.29 12.95
CA LYS A 83 -16.88 3.11 14.17
C LYS A 83 -15.81 4.20 14.30
N THR A 84 -16.21 5.43 14.63
CA THR A 84 -15.27 6.36 15.28
C THR A 84 -15.12 5.89 16.73
N VAL A 85 -13.96 5.33 17.08
CA VAL A 85 -13.61 5.07 18.48
C VAL A 85 -12.99 6.36 19.01
N GLU A 86 -13.80 7.20 19.65
CA GLU A 86 -13.33 8.29 20.50
C GLU A 86 -12.65 7.67 21.72
N GLN A 87 -11.32 7.79 21.79
CA GLN A 87 -10.58 7.41 22.99
C GLN A 87 -10.76 8.51 24.05
N HIS A 88 -11.53 8.21 25.08
CA HIS A 88 -11.57 9.01 26.31
C HIS A 88 -10.36 8.63 27.17
N GLU A 89 -9.37 9.51 27.28
CA GLU A 89 -8.38 9.43 28.34
C GLU A 89 -9.07 9.73 29.67
N SER A 90 -9.31 8.68 30.47
CA SER A 90 -9.67 8.85 31.88
C SER A 90 -8.41 9.29 32.61
N SER A 91 -8.34 10.56 33.04
CA SER A 91 -7.35 10.98 34.02
C SER A 91 -7.54 10.16 35.29
N ALA A 92 -6.53 9.37 35.64
CA ALA A 92 -6.43 8.72 36.94
C ALA A 92 -5.56 9.59 37.85
N LEU A 93 -6.26 10.21 38.82
CA LEU A 93 -5.82 10.81 40.10
C LEU A 93 -4.76 11.91 40.07
#